data_AF-A0A1H0JPH8-F1
#
_entry.id   AF-A0A1H0JPH8-F1
#
_cell.length_a   1.000
_cell.length_b   1.000
_cell.length_c   1.000
_cell.angle_alpha   90.00
_cell.angle_beta   90.00
_cell.angle_gamma   90.00
#
_symmetry.space_group_name_H-M   'P 1'
#
loop_
_entity.id
_entity.type
_entity.pdbx_description
1 polymer ?
#
loop_
_entity_poly.entity_id
_entity_poly.type
_entity_poly.pdbx_seq_one_letter_code
_entity_poly.pdbx_strand_id
1 'polypeptide(L)' 'MTALAILFASIATLGAFVGLEYVGHPIGGQSITAYGWGLCLNAAAIAAFLAYRSLQRA' A
#
# COMPACT_ATOMS: atom_id res chain seq x y z
N MET A 1 3.45 -12.25 -11.85
CA MET A 1 3.69 -11.82 -10.45
C MET A 1 3.91 -10.32 -10.36
N THR A 2 4.67 -9.75 -11.28
CA THR A 2 4.91 -8.30 -11.43
C THR A 2 3.64 -7.45 -11.48
N ALA A 3 2.64 -7.79 -12.30
CA ALA A 3 1.37 -7.04 -12.37
C ALA A 3 0.64 -6.91 -11.01
N LEU A 4 0.68 -7.98 -10.22
CA LEU A 4 0.06 -8.07 -8.91
C LEU A 4 0.86 -7.28 -7.86
N ALA A 5 2.20 -7.28 -7.96
CA ALA A 5 3.06 -6.42 -7.16
C ALA A 5 2.80 -4.93 -7.44
N ILE A 6 2.65 -4.54 -8.71
CA ILE A 6 2.34 -3.16 -9.12
C ILE A 6 0.97 -2.74 -8.58
N LEU A 7 -0.04 -3.60 -8.68
CA LEU A 7 -1.37 -3.34 -8.13
C LEU A 7 -1.30 -3.03 -6.62
N PHE A 8 -0.68 -3.91 -5.84
CA PHE A 8 -0.57 -3.71 -4.39
C PHE A 8 0.27 -2.48 -4.02
N ALA A 9 1.33 -2.18 -4.79
CA ALA A 9 2.12 -0.97 -4.61
C ALA A 9 1.26 0.29 -4.83
N SER A 10 0.50 0.33 -5.93
CA SER A 10 -0.37 1.48 -6.24
C SER A 10 -1.47 1.70 -5.19
N ILE A 11 -2.06 0.63 -4.65
CA ILE A 11 -3.03 0.71 -3.55
C ILE A 11 -2.38 1.26 -2.28
N ALA A 12 -1.18 0.81 -1.93
CA ALA A 12 -0.45 1.32 -0.77
C ALA A 12 -0.11 2.81 -0.92
N THR A 13 0.34 3.23 -2.10
CA THR A 13 0.66 4.63 -2.40
C THR A 13 -0.58 5.52 -2.34
N LEU A 14 -1.68 5.11 -2.98
CA LEU A 14 -2.94 5.85 -2.95
C LEU A 14 -3.51 5.93 -1.53
N GLY A 15 -3.50 4.82 -0.78
CA GLY A 15 -3.95 4.80 0.60
C GLY A 15 -3.11 5.70 1.51
N ALA A 16 -1.79 5.75 1.30
CA ALA A 16 -0.91 6.68 2.01
C ALA A 16 -1.20 8.14 1.67
N PHE A 17 -1.44 8.48 0.40
CA PHE A 17 -1.82 9.84 0.00
C PHE A 17 -3.16 10.27 0.61
N VAL A 18 -4.12 9.37 0.73
CA VAL A 18 -5.38 9.63 1.44
C VAL A 18 -5.16 9.83 2.93
N GLY A 19 -4.33 8.98 3.57
CA GLY A 19 -3.99 9.11 4.98
C GLY A 19 -3.21 10.38 5.33
N LEU A 20 -2.45 10.92 4.38
CA LEU A 20 -1.68 12.16 4.49
C LEU A 20 -2.44 13.41 4.00
N GLU A 21 -3.73 13.29 3.66
CA GLU A 21 -4.57 14.40 3.17
C GLU A 21 -4.11 15.04 1.86
N TYR A 22 -3.19 14.42 1.13
CA TYR A 22 -2.79 14.88 -0.21
C TYR A 22 -3.87 14.59 -1.26
N VAL A 23 -4.73 13.59 -1.04
CA VAL A 23 -5.78 13.17 -1.97
C VAL A 23 -7.06 12.77 -1.21
N GLY A 24 -8.19 13.42 -1.51
CA GLY A 24 -9.49 13.09 -0.91
C GLY A 24 -9.64 13.53 0.54
N HIS A 25 -10.79 13.24 1.14
CA HIS A 25 -11.08 13.55 2.55
C HIS A 25 -10.85 12.29 3.41
N PRO A 26 -10.04 12.36 4.48
CA PRO A 26 -9.72 11.19 5.29
C PRO A 26 -10.98 10.69 6.02
N ILE A 27 -11.31 9.42 5.81
CA ILE A 27 -12.42 8.76 6.51
C ILE A 27 -11.87 8.26 7.86
N GLY A 28 -11.86 9.16 8.85
CA GLY A 28 -11.42 8.87 10.22
C GLY A 28 -10.08 9.52 10.58
N GLY A 29 -9.96 9.90 11.86
CA GLY A 29 -8.82 10.68 12.37
C GLY A 29 -7.46 10.09 12.00
N GLN A 30 -6.53 10.98 11.62
CA GLN A 30 -5.18 10.72 11.08
C GLN A 30 -4.20 10.03 12.04
N SER A 31 -4.67 9.20 12.96
CA SER A 31 -3.75 8.40 13.76
C SER A 31 -3.10 7.35 12.87
N ILE A 32 -1.78 7.20 12.97
CA ILE A 32 -1.04 6.09 12.35
C ILE A 32 -1.54 4.71 12.83
N THR A 33 -2.27 4.69 13.95
CA THR A 33 -2.95 3.51 14.51
C THR A 33 -4.34 3.27 13.92
N ALA A 34 -4.83 4.17 13.07
CA ALA A 34 -6.09 3.97 12.37
C ALA A 34 -5.96 2.78 11.39
N TYR A 35 -7.02 1.99 11.29
CA TYR A 35 -7.08 0.78 10.48
C TYR A 35 -6.64 0.99 9.01
N GLY A 36 -6.86 2.18 8.46
CA GLY A 36 -6.42 2.55 7.10
C GLY A 36 -4.90 2.47 6.89
N TRP A 37 -4.09 2.86 7.87
CA TRP A 37 -2.63 2.75 7.79
C TRP A 37 -2.14 1.30 7.86
N GLY A 38 -2.82 0.47 8.65
CA GLY A 38 -2.58 -0.97 8.69
C GLY A 38 -2.81 -1.63 7.34
N LEU A 39 -3.89 -1.28 6.64
CA LEU A 39 -4.15 -1.74 5.27
C LEU A 39 -3.05 -1.30 4.29
N CYS A 40 -2.59 -0.04 4.38
CA CYS A 40 -1.53 0.47 3.51
C CYS A 40 -0.20 -0.28 3.72
N LEU A 41 0.19 -0.52 4.96
CA LEU A 41 1.42 -1.25 5.30
C LEU A 41 1.36 -2.70 4.82
N ASN A 42 0.23 -3.38 5.02
CA ASN A 42 0.05 -4.75 4.52
C ASN A 42 0.11 -4.81 2.99
N ALA A 43 -0.54 -3.87 2.29
CA ALA A 43 -0.46 -3.79 0.83
C ALA A 43 0.99 -3.56 0.34
N ALA A 44 1.74 -2.66 1.00
CA ALA A 44 3.15 -2.43 0.67
C ALA A 44 4.02 -3.68 0.89
N ALA A 45 3.81 -4.41 1.99
CA ALA A 45 4.54 -5.64 2.29
C ALA A 45 4.26 -6.75 1.25
N ILE A 46 2.99 -6.91 0.84
CA ILE A 46 2.60 -7.86 -0.21
C ILE A 46 3.24 -7.48 -1.55
N ALA A 47 3.24 -6.20 -1.91
CA ALA A 47 3.89 -5.72 -3.13
C ALA A 47 5.39 -6.04 -3.14
N ALA A 48 6.09 -5.74 -2.04
CA ALA A 48 7.52 -6.03 -1.89
C ALA A 48 7.82 -7.53 -1.98
N PHE A 49 7.03 -8.37 -1.32
CA PHE A 49 7.18 -9.82 -1.36
C PHE A 49 6.99 -10.38 -2.79
N LEU A 50 5.96 -9.91 -3.51
CA LEU A 50 5.70 -10.35 -4.87
C LEU A 50 6.76 -9.87 -5.86
N ALA A 51 7.29 -8.66 -5.67
CA ALA A 51 8.41 -8.14 -6.44
C ALA A 51 9.68 -8.98 -6.20
N TYR A 52 10.01 -9.26 -4.94
CA TYR A 52 11.15 -10.11 -4.57
C TYR A 52 11.04 -11.51 -5.17
N ARG A 53 9.86 -12.15 -5.07
CA ARG A 53 9.62 -13.47 -5.67
C ARG A 53 9.71 -13.44 -7.19
N SER A 54 9.33 -12.33 -7.83
CA SER A 54 9.47 -12.19 -9.28
C SER A 54 10.93 -12.09 -9.73
N LEU A 55 11.78 -11.42 -8.94
CA LEU A 55 13.22 -11.32 -9.19
C LEU A 55 13.92 -12.67 -9.01
N GLN A 56 13.54 -13.46 -8.00
CA GLN A 56 14.12 -14.80 -7.79
C GLN A 56 13.73 -15.83 -8.86
N ARG A 57 12.70 -15.55 -9.66
CA ARG A 57 12.21 -16.44 -10.72
C ARG A 57 12.67 -16.04 -12.11
N ALA A 58 13.32 -14.89 -12.23
CA ALA A 58 13.93 -14.39 -13.46
C ALA A 58 15.35 -14.95 -13.59
#